data_AF-A0A0B4E0J7-F1
#
_entry.id   AF-A0A0B4E0J7-F1
#
_cell.length_a   1.000
_cell.length_b   1.000
_cell.length_c   1.000
_cell.angle_alpha   90.00
_cell.angle_beta   90.00
_cell.angle_gamma   90.00
#
_symmetry.space_group_name_H-M   'P 1'
#
loop_
_entity.id
_entity.type
_entity.pdbx_description
1 polymer ?
#
loop_
_entity_poly.entity_id
_entity_poly.type
_entity_poly.pdbx_seq_one_letter_code
_entity_poly.pdbx_strand_id
1 'polypeptide(L)'
;MIRCLLLALLFLSACGRPLTETERAYLDTLHGTSLNANKVRIVEGAPLGAVTFRRMPRPRVTCRERILPPVKEEIVTSKPAAVALFNRIFFTRDWYVDNYLPEYPERLHLVEAMLLAHEVTHVWQWQNRRQTGYSPLRAAAEHGQDRDPYLFDLEGDPDFGTYGFEQQGAIVEEYVCCRALAPQAARTKRLHDMLAAAMPVSPLPQSRESAVYLPWKDAELNGICD
;
A
#
# COMPACT_ATOMS: atom_id res chain seq x y z
N MET A 1 -24.30 29.49 -17.82
CA MET A 1 -23.79 29.45 -16.42
C MET A 1 -23.76 28.04 -15.84
N ILE A 2 -24.88 27.30 -15.77
CA ILE A 2 -24.92 25.91 -15.26
C ILE A 2 -23.98 24.97 -16.05
N ARG A 3 -23.92 25.09 -17.39
CA ARG A 3 -22.99 24.31 -18.24
C ARG A 3 -21.51 24.54 -17.92
N CYS A 4 -21.10 25.80 -17.69
CA CYS A 4 -19.72 26.13 -17.33
C CYS A 4 -19.38 25.67 -15.91
N LEU A 5 -20.34 25.73 -14.98
CA LEU A 5 -20.18 25.22 -13.62
C LEU A 5 -20.05 23.69 -13.61
N LEU A 6 -20.87 22.98 -14.41
CA LEU A 6 -20.77 21.53 -14.59
C LEU A 6 -19.45 21.12 -15.26
N LEU A 7 -19.00 21.86 -16.28
CA LEU A 7 -17.69 21.64 -16.90
C LEU A 7 -16.55 21.87 -15.89
N ALA A 8 -16.60 22.94 -15.11
CA ALA A 8 -15.61 23.21 -14.06
C ALA A 8 -15.60 22.12 -12.98
N LEU A 9 -16.77 21.64 -12.55
CA LEU A 9 -16.90 20.53 -11.60
C LEU A 9 -16.39 19.20 -12.19
N LEU A 10 -16.57 18.97 -13.50
CA LEU A 10 -16.00 17.83 -14.21
C LEU A 10 -14.48 17.91 -14.29
N PHE A 11 -13.91 19.09 -14.58
CA PHE A 11 -12.45 19.29 -14.56
C PHE A 11 -11.84 19.12 -13.16
N LEU A 12 -12.52 19.59 -12.11
CA LEU A 12 -12.10 19.37 -10.72
C LEU A 12 -12.18 17.88 -10.32
N SER A 13 -13.12 17.12 -10.89
CA SER A 13 -13.18 15.68 -10.68
C SER A 13 -12.04 14.91 -11.38
N ALA A 14 -11.43 15.51 -12.41
CA ALA A 14 -10.35 14.97 -13.21
C ALA A 14 -8.94 15.37 -12.73
N CYS A 15 -8.81 16.08 -11.60
CA CYS A 15 -7.50 16.32 -11.00
C CYS A 15 -6.86 14.98 -10.59
N GLY A 16 -5.73 14.66 -11.22
CA GLY A 16 -4.98 13.41 -11.06
C GLY A 16 -5.09 12.49 -12.29
N ARG A 17 -4.01 11.76 -12.60
CA ARG A 17 -4.00 10.76 -13.66
C ARG A 17 -4.81 9.51 -13.24
N PRO A 18 -5.44 8.78 -14.19
CA PRO A 18 -5.94 7.45 -13.90
C PRO A 18 -4.77 6.47 -13.63
N LEU A 19 -5.09 5.31 -13.05
CA LEU A 19 -4.16 4.18 -13.03
C LEU A 19 -3.80 3.78 -14.47
N THR A 20 -2.53 3.46 -14.71
CA THR A 20 -2.08 2.85 -15.96
C THR A 20 -2.64 1.45 -16.13
N GLU A 21 -2.54 0.88 -17.33
CA GLU A 21 -2.97 -0.50 -17.57
C GLU A 21 -2.22 -1.51 -16.69
N THR A 22 -0.91 -1.32 -16.52
CA THR A 22 -0.06 -2.20 -15.72
C THR A 22 -0.31 -2.04 -14.23
N GLU A 23 -0.52 -0.83 -13.73
CA GLU A 23 -0.95 -0.58 -12.34
C GLU A 23 -2.32 -1.24 -12.06
N ARG A 24 -3.25 -1.18 -13.01
CA ARG A 24 -4.56 -1.85 -12.89
C ARG A 24 -4.42 -3.35 -12.84
N ALA A 25 -3.64 -3.93 -13.76
CA ALA A 25 -3.40 -5.37 -13.80
C ALA A 25 -2.78 -5.86 -12.48
N TYR A 26 -1.80 -5.13 -11.96
CA TYR A 26 -1.21 -5.40 -10.66
C TYR A 26 -2.23 -5.33 -9.51
N LEU A 27 -3.00 -4.25 -9.40
CA LEU A 27 -3.96 -4.06 -8.31
C LEU A 27 -5.15 -5.01 -8.37
N ASP A 28 -5.51 -5.51 -9.55
CA ASP A 28 -6.53 -6.54 -9.74
C ASP A 28 -6.11 -7.86 -9.06
N THR A 29 -4.81 -8.17 -9.01
CA THR A 29 -4.32 -9.35 -8.28
C THR A 29 -4.49 -9.25 -6.77
N LEU A 30 -4.62 -8.04 -6.23
CA LEU A 30 -4.70 -7.78 -4.79
C LEU A 30 -6.14 -7.57 -4.33
N HIS A 31 -6.87 -6.66 -5.00
CA HIS A 31 -8.21 -6.26 -4.57
C HIS A 31 -9.32 -6.84 -5.47
N GLY A 32 -8.97 -7.33 -6.66
CA GLY A 32 -9.90 -7.84 -7.67
C GLY A 32 -11.13 -6.96 -7.88
N THR A 33 -12.29 -7.60 -8.03
CA THR A 33 -13.56 -6.91 -8.27
C THR A 33 -14.06 -6.06 -7.11
N SER A 34 -13.42 -6.12 -5.93
CA SER A 34 -13.78 -5.29 -4.77
C SER A 34 -13.24 -3.85 -4.85
N LEU A 35 -12.36 -3.58 -5.82
CA LEU A 35 -11.87 -2.24 -6.13
C LEU A 35 -12.40 -1.77 -7.49
N ASN A 36 -13.07 -0.63 -7.51
CA ASN A 36 -13.38 0.09 -8.73
C ASN A 36 -12.18 0.95 -9.17
N ALA A 37 -11.26 0.33 -9.91
CA ALA A 37 -10.06 0.98 -10.44
C ALA A 37 -10.35 2.19 -11.34
N ASN A 38 -11.53 2.26 -11.97
CA ASN A 38 -11.93 3.41 -12.80
C ASN A 38 -12.11 4.71 -12.01
N LYS A 39 -12.34 4.61 -10.70
CA LYS A 39 -12.48 5.77 -9.82
C LYS A 39 -11.16 6.24 -9.21
N VAL A 40 -10.13 5.39 -9.19
CA VAL A 40 -8.84 5.71 -8.59
C VAL A 40 -8.13 6.80 -9.39
N ARG A 41 -7.60 7.80 -8.71
CA ARG A 41 -6.77 8.86 -9.31
C ARG A 41 -5.49 9.05 -8.52
N ILE A 42 -4.38 9.17 -9.23
CA ILE A 42 -3.06 9.47 -8.68
C ILE A 42 -2.80 10.96 -8.92
N VAL A 43 -2.50 11.69 -7.85
CA VAL A 43 -2.33 13.14 -7.86
C VAL A 43 -0.91 13.48 -7.42
N GLU A 44 -0.24 14.30 -8.20
CA GLU A 44 1.05 14.87 -7.82
C GLU A 44 0.85 16.08 -6.89
N GLY A 45 1.65 16.17 -5.83
CA GLY A 45 1.75 17.37 -5.01
C GLY A 45 0.91 17.34 -3.73
N ALA A 46 1.04 16.27 -2.95
CA ALA A 46 0.54 16.25 -1.57
C ALA A 46 1.16 17.39 -0.75
N PRO A 47 0.37 18.18 0.01
CA PRO A 47 0.88 19.25 0.87
C PRO A 47 1.49 18.71 2.19
N LEU A 48 2.28 17.63 2.10
CA LEU A 48 2.87 16.91 3.23
C LEU A 48 4.38 17.16 3.40
N GLY A 49 5.02 17.90 2.48
CA GLY A 49 6.48 18.03 2.42
C GLY A 49 7.15 18.63 3.67
N ALA A 50 6.40 19.36 4.50
CA ALA A 50 6.88 19.93 5.76
C ALA A 50 6.65 19.02 6.99
N VAL A 51 5.90 17.92 6.84
CA VAL A 51 5.60 17.01 7.96
C VAL A 51 6.73 16.01 8.10
N THR A 52 7.47 16.13 9.20
CA THR A 52 8.46 15.14 9.63
C THR A 52 8.09 14.63 11.01
N PHE A 53 8.21 13.33 11.24
CA PHE A 53 8.04 12.73 12.56
C PHE A 53 9.26 11.89 12.90
N ARG A 54 9.59 11.87 14.20
CA ARG A 54 10.69 11.09 14.76
C ARG A 54 10.11 9.81 15.34
N ARG A 55 10.70 8.67 15.00
CA ARG A 55 10.30 7.36 15.53
C ARG A 55 11.52 6.50 15.83
N MET A 56 11.33 5.51 16.69
CA MET A 56 12.29 4.42 16.82
C MET A 56 12.35 3.60 15.52
N PRO A 57 13.50 3.00 15.19
CA PRO A 57 13.59 1.97 14.16
C PRO A 57 12.53 0.88 14.40
N ARG A 58 11.92 0.40 13.32
CA ARG A 58 10.96 -0.71 13.42
C ARG A 58 11.75 -2.01 13.61
N PRO A 59 11.21 -3.00 14.33
CA PRO A 59 11.81 -4.31 14.40
C PRO A 59 12.02 -4.88 12.99
N ARG A 60 13.21 -5.42 12.73
CA ARG A 60 13.60 -5.94 11.40
C ARG A 60 13.10 -7.37 11.17
N VAL A 61 11.79 -7.57 11.38
CA VAL A 61 11.12 -8.89 11.33
C VAL A 61 10.21 -9.05 10.12
N THR A 62 9.80 -7.95 9.49
CA THR A 62 8.97 -7.96 8.28
C THR A 62 9.82 -7.99 7.02
N CYS A 63 9.28 -8.55 5.95
CA CYS A 63 9.90 -8.54 4.62
C CYS A 63 10.25 -7.09 4.23
N ARG A 64 9.32 -6.15 4.45
CA ARG A 64 9.52 -4.72 4.21
C ARG A 64 10.77 -4.14 4.88
N GLU A 65 11.03 -4.49 6.14
CA GLU A 65 12.21 -3.99 6.87
C GLU A 65 13.48 -4.78 6.52
N ARG A 66 13.34 -6.03 6.08
CA ARG A 66 14.47 -6.92 5.73
C ARG A 66 15.02 -6.71 4.32
N ILE A 67 14.24 -6.16 3.40
CA ILE A 67 14.72 -5.78 2.06
C ILE A 67 15.55 -4.49 2.05
N LEU A 68 15.56 -3.73 3.16
CA LEU A 68 16.32 -2.49 3.31
C LEU A 68 17.60 -2.71 4.14
N PRO A 69 18.62 -1.84 4.00
CA PRO A 69 19.79 -1.84 4.87
C PRO A 69 19.39 -1.69 6.34
N PRO A 70 20.09 -2.34 7.29
CA PRO A 70 19.84 -2.13 8.72
C PRO A 70 20.03 -0.65 9.11
N VAL A 71 19.02 -0.09 9.79
CA VAL A 71 19.11 1.24 10.39
C VAL A 71 20.10 1.22 11.54
N LYS A 72 21.01 2.21 11.60
CA LYS A 72 22.06 2.28 12.63
C LYS A 72 21.73 3.30 13.72
N GLU A 73 20.86 4.25 13.41
CA GLU A 73 20.46 5.34 14.28
C GLU A 73 19.37 4.91 15.26
N GLU A 74 19.43 5.42 16.50
CA GLU A 74 18.39 5.16 17.51
C GLU A 74 17.05 5.82 17.18
N ILE A 75 17.07 6.93 16.43
CA ILE A 75 15.87 7.68 16.04
C ILE A 75 15.95 7.99 14.55
N VAL A 76 14.91 7.63 13.82
CA VAL A 76 14.75 7.89 12.39
C VAL A 76 13.78 9.05 12.21
N THR A 77 14.14 9.99 11.34
CA THR A 77 13.23 11.03 10.84
C THR A 77 12.59 10.55 9.55
N SER A 78 11.27 10.39 9.54
CA SER A 78 10.51 9.97 8.36
C SER A 78 9.58 11.07 7.87
N LYS A 79 9.27 11.01 6.57
CA LYS A 79 8.29 11.86 5.89
C LYS A 79 7.25 10.96 5.21
N PRO A 80 5.96 11.35 5.20
CA PRO A 80 4.95 10.63 4.43
C PRO A 80 5.25 10.66 2.93
N ALA A 81 5.10 9.53 2.25
CA ALA A 81 5.22 9.46 0.79
C ALA A 81 3.93 9.92 0.09
N ALA A 82 2.77 9.56 0.67
CA ALA A 82 1.46 9.87 0.13
C ALA A 82 0.40 10.07 1.23
N VAL A 83 -0.80 10.48 0.80
CA VAL A 83 -2.05 10.36 1.56
C VAL A 83 -3.19 10.01 0.62
N ALA A 84 -4.01 9.04 1.00
CA ALA A 84 -5.25 8.72 0.30
C ALA A 84 -6.45 9.46 0.90
N LEU A 85 -7.22 10.16 0.05
CA LEU A 85 -8.50 10.76 0.41
C LEU A 85 -9.57 10.35 -0.61
N PHE A 86 -10.56 9.60 -0.12
CA PHE A 86 -11.63 9.05 -0.94
C PHE A 86 -11.12 8.10 -2.04
N ASN A 87 -11.13 8.53 -3.31
CA ASN A 87 -10.61 7.76 -4.44
C ASN A 87 -9.32 8.34 -5.01
N ARG A 88 -8.68 9.26 -4.28
CA ARG A 88 -7.52 10.00 -4.76
C ARG A 88 -6.35 9.71 -3.85
N ILE A 89 -5.20 9.41 -4.45
CA ILE A 89 -3.94 9.23 -3.76
C ILE A 89 -3.06 10.41 -4.13
N PHE A 90 -2.69 11.20 -3.13
CA PHE A 90 -1.83 12.36 -3.30
C PHE A 90 -0.41 11.96 -2.91
N PHE A 91 0.49 11.88 -3.88
CA PHE A 91 1.91 11.64 -3.61
C PHE A 91 2.65 12.97 -3.47
N THR A 92 3.66 12.98 -2.60
CA THR A 92 4.63 14.08 -2.60
C THR A 92 5.40 14.08 -3.93
N ARG A 93 5.94 15.23 -4.33
CA ARG A 93 6.67 15.35 -5.61
C ARG A 93 7.84 14.38 -5.72
N ASP A 94 8.52 14.12 -4.60
CA ASP A 94 9.68 13.23 -4.54
C ASP A 94 9.29 11.75 -4.76
N TRP A 95 8.03 11.40 -4.55
CA TRP A 95 7.50 10.03 -4.65
C TRP A 95 6.56 9.81 -5.82
N TYR A 96 6.09 10.87 -6.48
CA TYR A 96 5.18 10.76 -7.63
C TYR A 96 5.94 10.27 -8.87
N VAL A 97 5.37 9.25 -9.53
CA VAL A 97 5.83 8.78 -10.85
C VAL A 97 4.64 8.57 -11.78
N ASP A 98 4.89 8.68 -13.09
CA ASP A 98 3.85 8.56 -14.12
C ASP A 98 3.32 7.12 -14.28
N ASN A 99 4.12 6.13 -13.93
CA ASN A 99 3.73 4.73 -13.86
C ASN A 99 4.58 4.04 -12.79
N TYR A 100 3.98 3.53 -11.71
CA TYR A 100 4.69 2.80 -10.67
C TYR A 100 5.13 1.41 -11.13
N LEU A 101 4.42 0.83 -12.11
CA LEU A 101 4.57 -0.57 -12.55
C LEU A 101 4.81 -0.63 -14.08
N PRO A 102 5.80 0.05 -14.68
CA PRO A 102 5.92 0.18 -16.14
C PRO A 102 6.21 -1.12 -16.89
N GLU A 103 6.78 -2.11 -16.21
CA GLU A 103 7.24 -3.39 -16.78
C GLU A 103 6.48 -4.59 -16.21
N TYR A 104 5.34 -4.36 -15.55
CA TYR A 104 4.52 -5.44 -15.00
C TYR A 104 3.73 -6.15 -16.13
N PRO A 105 3.66 -7.51 -16.17
CA PRO A 105 4.07 -8.45 -15.13
C PRO A 105 5.51 -8.95 -15.18
N GLU A 106 6.31 -8.61 -16.20
CA GLU A 106 7.66 -9.16 -16.38
C GLU A 106 8.63 -8.75 -15.25
N ARG A 107 8.53 -7.50 -14.79
CA ARG A 107 9.32 -6.95 -13.68
C ARG A 107 8.45 -6.26 -12.64
N LEU A 108 8.84 -6.44 -11.38
CA LEU A 108 8.19 -5.81 -10.24
C LEU A 108 9.21 -4.93 -9.50
N HIS A 109 9.05 -3.62 -9.62
CA HIS A 109 9.76 -2.63 -8.79
C HIS A 109 9.16 -2.67 -7.39
N LEU A 110 9.85 -3.35 -6.47
CA LEU A 110 9.19 -3.86 -5.26
C LEU A 110 8.70 -2.75 -4.34
N VAL A 111 9.49 -1.68 -4.16
CA VAL A 111 9.12 -0.56 -3.28
C VAL A 111 7.92 0.19 -3.84
N GLU A 112 7.91 0.44 -5.14
CA GLU A 112 6.84 1.11 -5.87
C GLU A 112 5.54 0.28 -5.83
N ALA A 113 5.64 -1.03 -6.02
CA ALA A 113 4.52 -1.96 -5.93
C ALA A 113 3.92 -2.00 -4.52
N MET A 114 4.77 -2.09 -3.50
CA MET A 114 4.39 -2.08 -2.08
C MET A 114 3.69 -0.77 -1.72
N LEU A 115 4.31 0.37 -2.03
CA LEU A 115 3.75 1.69 -1.75
C LEU A 115 2.40 1.90 -2.46
N LEU A 116 2.29 1.58 -3.75
CA LEU A 116 1.03 1.72 -4.47
C LEU A 116 -0.07 0.84 -3.86
N ALA A 117 0.25 -0.40 -3.49
CA ALA A 117 -0.72 -1.31 -2.87
C ALA A 117 -1.19 -0.81 -1.49
N HIS A 118 -0.28 -0.29 -0.67
CA HIS A 118 -0.62 0.36 0.62
C HIS A 118 -1.63 1.48 0.39
N GLU A 119 -1.30 2.44 -0.48
CA GLU A 119 -2.15 3.61 -0.68
C GLU A 119 -3.50 3.27 -1.34
N VAL A 120 -3.54 2.27 -2.22
CA VAL A 120 -4.79 1.79 -2.82
C VAL A 120 -5.64 1.03 -1.81
N THR A 121 -5.05 0.43 -0.77
CA THR A 121 -5.81 -0.19 0.34
C THR A 121 -6.71 0.85 1.01
N HIS A 122 -6.25 2.09 1.17
CA HIS A 122 -7.09 3.17 1.70
C HIS A 122 -8.23 3.58 0.77
N VAL A 123 -7.98 3.55 -0.55
CA VAL A 123 -9.05 3.76 -1.53
C VAL A 123 -10.07 2.61 -1.49
N TRP A 124 -9.61 1.36 -1.37
CA TRP A 124 -10.46 0.20 -1.18
C TRP A 124 -11.28 0.30 0.12
N GLN A 125 -10.67 0.69 1.23
CA GLN A 125 -11.34 0.93 2.50
C GLN A 125 -12.47 1.95 2.33
N TRP A 126 -12.23 3.06 1.62
CA TRP A 126 -13.25 4.06 1.31
C TRP A 126 -14.38 3.51 0.42
N GLN A 127 -14.03 2.79 -0.65
CA GLN A 127 -15.02 2.23 -1.57
C GLN A 127 -15.92 1.20 -0.87
N ASN A 128 -15.36 0.44 0.07
CA ASN A 128 -16.03 -0.59 0.86
C ASN A 128 -16.40 -0.14 2.28
N ARG A 129 -16.48 1.18 2.53
CA ARG A 129 -16.72 1.77 3.87
C ARG A 129 -17.95 1.29 4.63
N ARG A 130 -18.93 0.69 3.94
CA ARG A 130 -20.08 0.07 4.60
C ARG A 130 -19.68 -1.20 5.37
N GLN A 131 -18.68 -1.93 4.87
CA GLN A 131 -18.10 -3.11 5.50
C GLN A 131 -16.95 -2.73 6.44
N THR A 132 -16.03 -1.88 5.98
CA THR A 132 -14.80 -1.54 6.73
C THR A 132 -15.04 -0.50 7.84
N GLY A 133 -16.15 0.22 7.81
CA GLY A 133 -16.40 1.33 8.72
C GLY A 133 -15.45 2.53 8.53
N TYR A 134 -14.75 2.59 7.39
CA TYR A 134 -13.77 3.63 7.09
C TYR A 134 -14.41 5.01 6.94
N SER A 135 -13.77 6.00 7.56
CA SER A 135 -13.98 7.42 7.24
C SER A 135 -12.67 8.19 7.47
N PRO A 136 -12.42 9.28 6.73
CA PRO A 136 -11.21 10.08 6.94
C PRO A 136 -11.03 10.56 8.39
N LEU A 137 -12.12 10.89 9.08
CA LEU A 137 -12.07 11.33 10.48
C LEU A 137 -11.67 10.19 11.42
N ARG A 138 -12.18 8.97 11.19
CA ARG A 138 -11.83 7.80 12.00
C ARG A 138 -10.38 7.39 11.77
N ALA A 139 -9.93 7.38 10.51
CA ALA A 139 -8.52 7.13 10.17
C ALA A 139 -7.60 8.17 10.83
N ALA A 140 -7.94 9.46 10.74
CA ALA A 140 -7.20 10.53 11.42
C ALA A 140 -7.12 10.32 12.95
N ALA A 141 -8.21 9.88 13.58
CA ALA A 141 -8.26 9.64 15.02
C ALA A 141 -7.37 8.46 15.47
N GLU A 142 -7.14 7.46 14.62
CA GLU A 142 -6.27 6.31 14.92
C GLU A 142 -4.79 6.72 15.04
N HIS A 143 -4.36 7.79 14.36
CA HIS A 143 -3.00 8.33 14.49
C HIS A 143 -2.71 9.04 15.82
N GLY A 144 -3.73 9.31 16.66
CA GLY A 144 -3.57 10.01 17.94
C GLY A 144 -3.08 9.14 19.10
N GLN A 145 -2.89 7.84 18.88
CA GLN A 145 -2.31 6.94 19.86
C GLN A 145 -0.78 6.95 19.67
N ASP A 146 0.03 7.14 20.72
CA ASP A 146 1.51 7.23 20.71
C ASP A 146 2.24 5.94 20.24
N ARG A 147 1.65 5.16 19.33
CA ARG A 147 2.20 3.92 18.75
C ARG A 147 2.39 4.12 17.25
N ASP A 148 3.48 3.57 16.72
CA ASP A 148 3.75 3.57 15.27
C ASP A 148 2.61 2.81 14.55
N PRO A 149 1.77 3.48 13.73
CA PRO A 149 0.56 2.89 13.18
C PRO A 149 0.83 1.80 12.14
N TYR A 150 2.10 1.60 11.75
CA TYR A 150 2.53 0.56 10.81
C TYR A 150 3.02 -0.71 11.51
N LEU A 151 3.08 -0.75 12.85
CA LEU A 151 3.40 -1.96 13.60
C LEU A 151 2.13 -2.77 13.80
N PHE A 152 2.18 -4.06 13.45
CA PHE A 152 1.09 -5.02 13.63
C PHE A 152 1.66 -6.36 14.12
N ASP A 153 0.80 -7.13 14.77
CA ASP A 153 1.10 -8.50 15.20
C ASP A 153 0.10 -9.45 14.52
N LEU A 154 0.63 -10.42 13.78
CA LEU A 154 -0.20 -11.43 13.13
C LEU A 154 -0.69 -12.49 14.12
N GLU A 155 -0.01 -12.68 15.26
CA GLU A 155 -0.37 -13.68 16.28
C GLU A 155 -1.64 -13.34 17.07
N GLY A 156 -1.96 -12.05 17.20
CA GLY A 156 -3.06 -11.57 18.04
C GLY A 156 -4.46 -11.62 17.43
N ASP A 157 -4.61 -11.49 16.10
CA ASP A 157 -5.92 -11.44 15.45
C ASP A 157 -5.90 -12.02 14.02
N PRO A 158 -6.77 -12.99 13.68
CA PRO A 158 -6.82 -13.54 12.33
C PRO A 158 -7.59 -12.67 11.32
N ASP A 159 -8.42 -11.71 11.76
CA ASP A 159 -9.30 -10.95 10.87
C ASP A 159 -8.66 -9.64 10.41
N PHE A 160 -8.55 -9.45 9.09
CA PHE A 160 -8.03 -8.21 8.50
C PHE A 160 -8.80 -6.96 8.98
N GLY A 161 -10.11 -7.07 9.18
CA GLY A 161 -10.98 -5.93 9.49
C GLY A 161 -10.82 -5.35 10.89
N THR A 162 -10.16 -6.05 11.81
CA THR A 162 -9.98 -5.61 13.20
C THR A 162 -8.72 -4.76 13.40
N TYR A 163 -7.76 -4.85 12.48
CA TYR A 163 -6.59 -4.01 12.44
C TYR A 163 -6.96 -2.55 12.12
N GLY A 164 -6.18 -1.61 12.65
CA GLY A 164 -6.29 -0.19 12.29
C GLY A 164 -6.07 0.05 10.80
N PHE A 165 -6.54 1.18 10.27
CA PHE A 165 -6.55 1.39 8.81
C PHE A 165 -5.15 1.45 8.19
N GLU A 166 -4.17 2.02 8.90
CA GLU A 166 -2.75 1.99 8.49
C GLU A 166 -2.11 0.61 8.64
N GLN A 167 -2.49 -0.14 9.69
CA GLN A 167 -2.02 -1.52 9.87
C GLN A 167 -2.52 -2.41 8.74
N GLN A 168 -3.77 -2.23 8.29
CA GLN A 168 -4.31 -2.91 7.12
C GLN A 168 -3.49 -2.62 5.85
N GLY A 169 -3.11 -1.36 5.63
CA GLY A 169 -2.21 -0.99 4.53
C GLY A 169 -0.84 -1.67 4.65
N ALA A 170 -0.25 -1.64 5.86
CA ALA A 170 1.05 -2.27 6.14
C ALA A 170 1.02 -3.81 6.00
N ILE A 171 -0.10 -4.46 6.29
CA ILE A 171 -0.33 -5.90 6.08
C ILE A 171 -0.37 -6.22 4.59
N VAL A 172 -1.07 -5.41 3.78
CA VAL A 172 -1.07 -5.56 2.31
C VAL A 172 0.34 -5.33 1.75
N GLU A 173 1.07 -4.34 2.28
CA GLU A 173 2.45 -4.06 1.91
C GLU A 173 3.38 -5.24 2.19
N GLU A 174 3.29 -5.83 3.39
CA GLU A 174 4.03 -7.04 3.75
C GLU A 174 3.64 -8.24 2.88
N TYR A 175 2.35 -8.40 2.58
CA TYR A 175 1.86 -9.46 1.70
C TYR A 175 2.45 -9.34 0.28
N VAL A 176 2.49 -8.14 -0.29
CA VAL A 176 3.11 -7.90 -1.61
C VAL A 176 4.57 -8.33 -1.60
N CYS A 177 5.33 -7.91 -0.58
CA CYS A 177 6.74 -8.29 -0.40
C CYS A 177 6.90 -9.81 -0.35
N CYS A 178 6.10 -10.47 0.48
CA CYS A 178 6.18 -11.91 0.69
C CYS A 178 5.69 -12.74 -0.50
N ARG A 179 4.60 -12.33 -1.15
CA ARG A 179 4.11 -12.94 -2.39
C ARG A 179 5.17 -12.87 -3.49
N ALA A 180 5.82 -11.72 -3.65
CA ALA A 180 6.82 -11.51 -4.69
C ALA A 180 8.11 -12.31 -4.45
N LEU A 181 8.58 -12.39 -3.20
CA LEU A 181 9.90 -12.95 -2.89
C LEU A 181 9.86 -14.42 -2.44
N ALA A 182 8.82 -14.81 -1.72
CA ALA A 182 8.69 -16.14 -1.12
C ALA A 182 7.22 -16.60 -1.10
N PRO A 183 6.60 -16.85 -2.27
CA PRO A 183 5.16 -17.09 -2.40
C PRO A 183 4.65 -18.32 -1.62
N GLN A 184 5.53 -19.27 -1.31
CA GLN A 184 5.20 -20.52 -0.64
C GLN A 184 5.55 -20.54 0.86
N ALA A 185 6.12 -19.46 1.39
CA ALA A 185 6.51 -19.37 2.80
C ALA A 185 5.30 -19.29 3.75
N ALA A 186 5.51 -19.64 5.01
CA ALA A 186 4.45 -19.77 6.01
C ALA A 186 3.74 -18.44 6.27
N ARG A 187 4.49 -17.34 6.45
CA ARG A 187 3.91 -16.00 6.60
C ARG A 187 3.11 -15.59 5.38
N THR A 188 3.60 -15.88 4.18
CA THR A 188 2.90 -15.53 2.92
C THR A 188 1.53 -16.20 2.84
N LYS A 189 1.45 -17.49 3.21
CA LYS A 189 0.18 -18.23 3.26
C LYS A 189 -0.78 -17.65 4.30
N ARG A 190 -0.29 -17.37 5.50
CA ARG A 190 -1.09 -16.74 6.56
C ARG A 190 -1.65 -15.38 6.14
N LEU A 191 -0.82 -14.54 5.53
CA LEU A 191 -1.25 -13.23 5.00
C LEU A 191 -2.26 -13.40 3.86
N HIS A 192 -2.04 -14.36 2.96
CA HIS A 192 -2.98 -14.66 1.89
C HIS A 192 -4.34 -15.09 2.44
N ASP A 193 -4.37 -16.02 3.39
CA ASP A 193 -5.61 -16.53 3.97
C ASP A 193 -6.40 -15.41 4.66
N MET A 194 -5.72 -14.54 5.42
CA MET A 194 -6.30 -13.36 6.05
C MET A 194 -6.89 -12.39 5.01
N LEU A 195 -6.13 -12.04 3.97
CA LEU A 195 -6.58 -11.09 2.96
C LEU A 195 -7.67 -11.67 2.05
N ALA A 196 -7.58 -12.95 1.68
CA ALA A 196 -8.57 -13.65 0.86
C ALA A 196 -9.93 -13.78 1.55
N ALA A 197 -9.97 -13.74 2.89
CA ALA A 197 -11.21 -13.65 3.64
C ALA A 197 -11.89 -12.27 3.53
N ALA A 198 -11.13 -11.21 3.30
CA ALA A 198 -11.64 -9.83 3.25
C ALA A 198 -11.90 -9.31 1.82
N MET A 199 -11.09 -9.73 0.85
CA MET A 199 -11.12 -9.26 -0.53
C MET A 199 -10.72 -10.39 -1.50
N PRO A 200 -11.13 -10.34 -2.78
CA PRO A 200 -10.85 -11.40 -3.75
C PRO A 200 -9.41 -11.34 -4.28
N VAL A 201 -8.43 -11.58 -3.40
CA VAL A 201 -7.01 -11.68 -3.75
C VAL A 201 -6.80 -12.86 -4.70
N SER A 202 -5.99 -12.68 -5.73
CA SER A 202 -5.62 -13.77 -6.64
C SER A 202 -4.88 -14.89 -5.90
N PRO A 203 -5.06 -16.17 -6.30
CA PRO A 203 -4.37 -17.31 -5.70
C PRO A 203 -2.86 -17.10 -5.62
N LEU A 204 -2.23 -17.70 -4.60
CA LEU A 204 -0.78 -17.71 -4.48
C LEU A 204 -0.13 -18.45 -5.66
N PRO A 205 0.92 -17.87 -6.27
CA PRO A 205 1.63 -18.53 -7.35
C PRO A 205 2.53 -19.64 -6.82
N GLN A 206 2.76 -20.68 -7.61
CA GLN A 206 3.65 -21.79 -7.21
C GLN A 206 5.12 -21.38 -7.17
N SER A 207 5.50 -20.33 -7.90
CA SER A 207 6.84 -19.74 -7.97
C SER A 207 6.74 -18.22 -8.13
N ARG A 208 7.87 -17.52 -8.15
CA ARG A 208 7.86 -16.06 -8.41
C ARG A 208 7.25 -15.76 -9.78
N GLU A 209 6.35 -14.78 -9.82
CA GLU A 209 5.61 -14.37 -11.03
C GLU A 209 6.40 -13.36 -11.89
N SER A 210 7.27 -12.57 -11.26
CA SER A 210 8.03 -11.48 -11.89
C SER A 210 9.50 -11.52 -11.52
N ALA A 211 10.35 -10.89 -12.33
CA ALA A 211 11.70 -10.51 -11.89
C ALA A 211 11.59 -9.33 -10.92
N VAL A 212 12.02 -9.52 -9.67
CA VAL A 212 11.83 -8.53 -8.60
C VAL A 212 13.05 -7.62 -8.48
N TYR A 213 12.84 -6.31 -8.60
CA TYR A 213 13.87 -5.30 -8.37
C TYR A 213 13.87 -4.89 -6.89
N LEU A 214 15.00 -5.12 -6.23
CA LEU A 214 15.18 -4.86 -4.79
C LEU A 214 15.83 -3.50 -4.54
N PRO A 215 15.47 -2.82 -3.44
CA PRO A 215 16.08 -1.54 -3.09
C PRO A 215 17.51 -1.67 -2.56
N TRP A 216 17.93 -2.88 -2.17
CA TRP A 216 19.26 -3.12 -1.62
C TRP A 216 19.84 -4.43 -2.17
N LYS A 217 21.03 -4.33 -2.76
CA LYS A 217 21.73 -5.46 -3.39
C LYS A 217 22.16 -6.55 -2.39
N ASP A 218 22.33 -6.22 -1.11
CA ASP A 218 22.80 -7.15 -0.08
C ASP A 218 21.62 -7.68 0.78
N ALA A 219 20.37 -7.54 0.32
CA ALA A 219 19.20 -8.07 1.00
C ALA A 219 19.23 -9.61 1.04
N GLU A 220 19.21 -10.19 2.25
CA GLU A 220 19.14 -11.64 2.44
C GLU A 220 17.71 -12.15 2.24
N LEU A 221 17.53 -12.98 1.22
CA LEU A 221 16.20 -13.49 0.82
C LEU A 221 15.85 -14.83 1.46
N ASN A 222 16.83 -15.58 1.96
CA ASN A 222 16.55 -16.85 2.62
C ASN A 222 15.75 -16.62 3.90
N GLY A 223 14.62 -17.32 3.99
CA GLY A 223 13.66 -17.19 5.08
C GLY A 223 13.13 -15.76 5.27
N ILE A 224 13.03 -14.95 4.20
CA ILE A 224 12.58 -13.55 4.30
C ILE A 224 11.13 -13.41 4.80
N CYS A 225 10.32 -14.46 4.62
CA CYS A 225 8.90 -14.55 5.00
C CYS A 225 8.56 -15.85 5.72
N ASP A 226 9.52 -16.40 6.48
CA ASP A 226 9.25 -17.53 7.37
C ASP A 226 8.50 -17.09 8.63
#